data_AF-A0A1S9B0Q9-F1
#
_entry.id   AF-A0A1S9B0Q9-F1
#
_cell.length_a   1.000
_cell.length_b   1.000
_cell.length_c   1.000
_cell.angle_alpha   90.00
_cell.angle_beta   90.00
_cell.angle_gamma   90.00
#
_symmetry.space_group_name_H-M   'P 1'
#
loop_
_entity.id
_entity.type
_entity.pdbx_description
1 polymer ?
#
loop_
_entity_poly.entity_id
_entity_poly.type
_entity_poly.pdbx_seq_one_letter_code
_entity_poly.pdbx_strand_id
1 'polypeptide(L)'
;MFRQGQTPQEVSQMLVEEGATPAEAPDLARQYYRNFLLYHLEEQRKRSKDADMQKTIGAVLLGAGVVFNVLLYLLMDGETYVVFYGVLVGGLIWLMRGINAKSQAEANIDRLTKKFELAGKTLA
;
A
#
# COMPACT_ATOMS: atom_id res chain seq x y z
N MET A 1 -25.90 -0.20 -5.55
CA MET A 1 -24.43 -0.39 -5.75
C MET A 1 -23.71 0.26 -4.58
N PHE A 2 -23.12 -0.54 -3.68
CA PHE A 2 -22.55 -0.09 -2.40
C PHE A 2 -21.40 0.89 -2.62
N ARG A 3 -21.52 2.12 -2.09
CA ARG A 3 -20.50 3.17 -2.22
C ARG A 3 -19.54 3.13 -1.04
N GLN A 4 -18.26 3.28 -1.32
CA GLN A 4 -17.20 3.41 -0.30
C GLN A 4 -17.53 4.55 0.67
N GLY A 5 -17.41 4.28 1.98
CA GLY A 5 -17.52 5.29 3.05
C GLY A 5 -18.78 5.23 3.89
N GLN A 6 -19.73 4.35 3.58
CA GLN A 6 -20.98 4.24 4.34
C GLN A 6 -20.78 3.51 5.67
N THR A 7 -21.47 3.99 6.70
CA THR A 7 -21.44 3.39 8.04
C THR A 7 -22.22 2.07 8.07
N PRO A 8 -21.92 1.14 9.00
CA PRO A 8 -22.70 -0.08 9.15
C PRO A 8 -24.20 0.17 9.34
N GLN A 9 -24.58 1.29 9.96
CA GLN A 9 -25.98 1.71 10.09
C GLN A 9 -26.61 2.04 8.72
N GLU A 10 -25.92 2.79 7.87
CA GLU A 10 -26.39 3.13 6.52
C GLU A 10 -26.52 1.87 5.64
N VAL A 11 -25.57 0.94 5.75
CA VAL A 11 -25.64 -0.35 5.03
C VAL A 11 -26.81 -1.20 5.56
N SER A 12 -27.08 -1.19 6.87
CA SER A 12 -28.21 -1.93 7.45
C SER A 12 -29.56 -1.38 6.99
N GLN A 13 -29.72 -0.05 6.89
CA GLN A 13 -30.95 0.57 6.42
C GLN A 13 -31.19 0.27 4.94
N MET A 14 -30.15 0.35 4.11
CA MET A 14 -30.25 -0.05 2.70
C MET A 14 -30.56 -1.54 2.50
N LEU A 15 -30.03 -2.43 3.35
CA LEU A 15 -30.36 -3.86 3.28
C LEU A 15 -31.83 -4.13 3.62
N VAL A 16 -32.40 -3.40 4.58
CA VAL A 16 -33.85 -3.48 4.89
C VAL A 16 -34.69 -2.95 3.73
N GLU A 17 -34.25 -1.86 3.08
CA GLU A 17 -34.93 -1.29 1.90
C GLU A 17 -34.91 -2.23 0.68
N GLU A 18 -33.87 -3.05 0.52
CA GLU A 18 -33.80 -4.08 -0.53
C GLU A 18 -34.48 -5.41 -0.18
N GLY A 19 -35.18 -5.47 0.96
CA GLY A 19 -36.04 -6.61 1.33
C GLY A 19 -35.43 -7.61 2.30
N ALA A 20 -34.29 -7.29 2.93
CA ALA A 20 -33.80 -8.08 4.06
C ALA A 20 -34.72 -7.90 5.26
N THR A 21 -34.92 -8.96 6.06
CA THR A 21 -35.71 -8.84 7.27
C THR A 21 -35.02 -7.90 8.28
N PRO A 22 -35.77 -7.02 8.98
CA PRO A 22 -35.19 -6.08 9.96
C PRO A 22 -34.39 -6.76 11.09
N ALA A 23 -34.66 -8.04 11.34
CA ALA A 23 -33.95 -8.85 12.32
C ALA A 23 -32.57 -9.32 11.83
N GLU A 24 -32.41 -9.60 10.52
CA GLU A 24 -31.16 -10.14 9.94
C GLU A 24 -30.26 -9.05 9.35
N ALA A 25 -30.83 -7.92 8.92
CA ALA A 25 -30.11 -6.82 8.31
C ALA A 25 -28.93 -6.25 9.15
N PRO A 26 -28.99 -6.15 10.49
CA PRO A 26 -27.87 -5.69 11.29
C PRO A 26 -26.68 -6.65 11.26
N ASP A 27 -26.91 -7.95 11.28
CA ASP A 27 -25.85 -8.96 11.29
C ASP A 27 -25.21 -9.11 9.90
N LEU A 28 -26.02 -9.05 8.84
CA LEU A 28 -25.53 -8.96 7.46
C LEU A 28 -24.68 -7.70 7.26
N ALA A 29 -25.11 -6.53 7.74
CA ALA A 29 -24.35 -5.30 7.63
C ALA A 29 -22.97 -5.39 8.34
N ARG A 30 -22.92 -6.05 9.51
CA ARG A 30 -21.64 -6.32 10.22
C ARG A 30 -20.73 -7.24 9.41
N GLN A 31 -21.28 -8.31 8.84
CA GLN A 31 -20.50 -9.26 8.05
C GLN A 31 -19.94 -8.60 6.79
N TYR A 32 -20.75 -7.78 6.11
CA TYR A 32 -20.31 -6.96 4.97
C TYR A 32 -19.21 -5.98 5.36
N TYR A 33 -19.37 -5.26 6.47
CA TYR A 33 -18.36 -4.32 6.96
C TYR A 33 -17.03 -5.02 7.29
N ARG A 34 -17.10 -6.20 7.92
CA ARG A 34 -15.93 -7.03 8.23
C ARG A 34 -15.21 -7.50 6.96
N ASN A 35 -15.95 -8.00 5.97
CA ASN A 35 -15.41 -8.42 4.68
C ASN A 35 -14.78 -7.24 3.92
N PHE A 36 -15.41 -6.07 3.96
CA PHE A 36 -14.88 -4.85 3.38
C PHE A 36 -13.54 -4.41 4.01
N LEU A 37 -13.44 -4.46 5.34
CA LEU A 37 -12.19 -4.17 6.04
C LEU A 37 -11.09 -5.16 5.68
N LEU A 38 -11.40 -6.46 5.62
CA LEU A 38 -10.44 -7.50 5.23
C LEU A 38 -9.93 -7.29 3.80
N TYR A 39 -10.83 -7.03 2.85
CA TYR A 39 -10.48 -6.75 1.46
C TYR A 39 -9.51 -5.57 1.35
N HIS A 40 -9.81 -4.45 2.04
CA HIS A 40 -8.91 -3.30 2.02
C HIS A 40 -7.58 -3.56 2.70
N LEU A 41 -7.55 -4.35 3.77
CA LEU A 41 -6.32 -4.72 4.45
C LEU A 41 -5.42 -5.56 3.54
N GLU A 42 -5.99 -6.51 2.80
CA GLU A 42 -5.27 -7.28 1.76
C GLU A 42 -4.76 -6.39 0.63
N GLU A 43 -5.58 -5.45 0.16
CA GLU A 43 -5.19 -4.50 -0.88
C GLU A 43 -4.00 -3.63 -0.43
N GLN A 44 -4.03 -3.10 0.80
CA GLN A 44 -2.92 -2.32 1.34
C GLN A 44 -1.66 -3.19 1.55
N ARG A 45 -1.81 -4.45 1.99
CA ARG A 45 -0.68 -5.39 2.06
C ARG A 45 -0.04 -5.63 0.69
N LYS A 46 -0.86 -5.76 -0.36
CA LYS A 46 -0.35 -5.89 -1.73
C LYS A 46 0.43 -4.65 -2.15
N ARG A 47 -0.13 -3.45 -1.93
CA ARG A 47 0.56 -2.18 -2.20
C ARG A 47 1.87 -2.05 -1.43
N SER A 48 1.92 -2.52 -0.18
CA SER A 48 3.16 -2.55 0.61
C SER A 48 4.21 -3.47 -0.02
N LYS A 49 3.82 -4.66 -0.52
CA LYS A 49 4.74 -5.57 -1.21
C LYS A 49 5.24 -4.98 -2.52
N ASP A 50 4.37 -4.34 -3.30
CA ASP A 50 4.74 -3.66 -4.54
C ASP A 50 5.72 -2.51 -4.25
N ALA A 51 5.53 -1.79 -3.14
CA ALA A 51 6.43 -0.73 -2.69
C ALA A 51 7.83 -1.28 -2.30
N ASP A 52 7.90 -2.46 -1.67
CA ASP A 52 9.17 -3.14 -1.40
C ASP A 52 9.90 -3.54 -2.68
N MET A 53 9.16 -3.99 -3.70
CA MET A 53 9.73 -4.27 -5.02
C MET A 53 10.31 -3.00 -5.65
N GLN A 54 9.59 -1.87 -5.59
CA GLN A 54 10.08 -0.57 -6.08
C GLN A 54 11.35 -0.12 -5.35
N LYS A 55 11.41 -0.28 -4.03
CA LYS A 55 12.60 0.02 -3.22
C LYS A 55 13.79 -0.84 -3.67
N THR A 56 13.55 -2.12 -3.92
CA THR A 56 14.59 -3.06 -4.36
C THR A 56 15.12 -2.69 -5.74
N ILE A 57 14.25 -2.37 -6.70
CA ILE A 57 14.64 -1.90 -8.04
C ILE A 57 15.47 -0.62 -7.93
N GLY A 58 15.01 0.36 -7.15
CA GLY A 58 15.75 1.61 -6.93
C GLY A 58 17.13 1.39 -6.33
N ALA A 59 17.23 0.50 -5.33
CA ALA A 59 18.50 0.15 -4.68
C ALA A 59 19.48 -0.55 -5.65
N VAL A 60 18.99 -1.48 -6.46
CA VAL A 60 19.80 -2.18 -7.47
C VAL A 60 20.30 -1.21 -8.54
N LEU A 61 19.44 -0.31 -9.03
CA LEU A 61 19.85 0.70 -10.01
C LEU A 61 20.91 1.65 -9.46
N LEU A 62 20.73 2.13 -8.22
CA LEU A 62 21.74 2.96 -7.56
C LEU A 62 23.06 2.21 -7.38
N GLY A 63 23.01 0.98 -6.86
CA GLY A 63 24.19 0.15 -6.65
C GLY A 63 24.94 -0.12 -7.96
N ALA A 64 24.21 -0.54 -9.01
CA ALA A 64 24.78 -0.74 -10.34
C ALA A 64 25.37 0.55 -10.90
N GLY A 65 24.67 1.68 -10.77
CA GLY A 65 25.15 2.98 -11.24
C GLY A 65 26.46 3.41 -10.59
N VAL A 66 26.60 3.20 -9.27
CA VAL A 66 27.85 3.46 -8.54
C VAL A 66 28.96 2.53 -8.99
N VAL A 67 28.69 1.23 -9.07
CA VAL A 67 29.68 0.23 -9.51
C VAL A 67 30.18 0.51 -10.93
N PHE A 68 29.27 0.79 -11.87
CA PHE A 68 29.63 1.14 -13.25
C PHE A 68 30.47 2.40 -13.32
N ASN A 69 30.15 3.42 -12.52
CA ASN A 69 30.90 4.66 -12.47
C ASN A 69 32.34 4.43 -11.99
N VAL A 70 32.51 3.67 -10.89
CA VAL A 70 33.83 3.31 -10.36
C VAL A 70 34.63 2.47 -11.37
N LEU A 71 34.01 1.46 -11.99
CA LEU A 71 34.68 0.62 -12.99
C LEU A 71 35.15 1.44 -14.20
N LEU A 72 34.34 2.38 -14.69
CA LEU A 72 34.73 3.24 -15.80
C LEU A 72 35.83 4.23 -15.42
N TYR A 73 35.78 4.80 -14.22
CA TYR A 73 36.85 5.66 -13.73
C TYR A 73 38.19 4.92 -13.68
N LEU A 74 38.18 3.66 -13.20
CA LEU A 74 39.37 2.79 -13.20
C LEU A 74 39.82 2.41 -14.61
N LEU A 75 38.89 2.19 -15.54
CA LEU A 75 39.21 1.83 -16.93
C LEU A 75 39.83 3.00 -17.71
N MET A 76 39.47 4.24 -17.38
CA MET A 76 39.98 5.45 -18.03
C MET A 76 41.20 6.05 -17.30
N ASP A 77 41.94 5.22 -16.55
CA ASP A 77 43.14 5.59 -15.78
C ASP A 77 42.94 6.83 -14.88
N GLY A 78 41.70 7.06 -14.44
CA GLY A 78 41.33 8.20 -13.61
C GLY A 78 41.36 9.57 -14.28
N GLU A 79 41.62 9.65 -15.59
CA GLU A 79 41.69 10.91 -16.34
C GLU A 79 40.30 11.46 -16.67
N THR A 80 39.31 10.58 -16.86
CA THR A 80 37.95 10.96 -17.21
C THR A 80 36.93 10.36 -16.25
N TYR A 81 36.08 11.22 -15.69
CA TYR A 81 34.99 10.82 -14.81
C TYR A 81 33.65 10.86 -15.55
N VAL A 82 33.08 9.68 -15.83
CA VAL A 82 31.80 9.55 -16.54
C VAL A 82 30.69 9.17 -15.55
N VAL A 83 29.72 10.06 -15.37
CA VAL A 83 28.59 9.84 -14.46
C VAL A 83 27.33 9.48 -15.23
N PHE A 84 26.73 8.33 -14.90
CA PHE A 84 25.43 7.92 -15.43
C PHE A 84 24.29 8.53 -14.61
N TYR A 85 24.07 9.83 -14.79
CA TYR A 85 23.00 10.57 -14.09
C TYR A 85 21.63 9.93 -14.27
N GLY A 86 21.31 9.38 -15.45
CA GLY A 86 20.02 8.72 -15.68
C GLY A 86 19.77 7.51 -14.77
N VAL A 87 20.80 6.67 -14.57
CA VAL A 87 20.71 5.47 -13.72
C VAL A 87 20.64 5.88 -12.24
N LEU A 88 21.46 6.85 -11.83
CA LEU A 88 21.49 7.31 -10.44
C LEU A 88 20.20 8.05 -10.05
N VAL A 89 19.78 9.03 -10.85
CA VAL A 89 18.54 9.80 -10.60
C VAL A 89 17.32 8.90 -10.73
N GLY A 90 17.27 8.03 -11.74
CA GLY A 90 16.19 7.05 -11.91
C GLY A 90 16.11 6.10 -10.71
N GLY A 91 17.22 5.54 -10.28
CA GLY A 91 17.29 4.68 -9.09
C GLY A 91 16.81 5.39 -7.83
N LEU A 92 17.23 6.64 -7.63
CA LEU A 92 16.81 7.46 -6.48
C LEU A 92 15.30 7.75 -6.49
N ILE A 93 14.72 8.08 -7.65
CA ILE A 93 13.27 8.32 -7.79
C ILE A 93 12.49 7.06 -7.43
N TRP A 94 12.88 5.91 -7.95
CA TRP A 94 12.22 4.64 -7.64
C TRP A 94 12.35 4.26 -6.16
N LEU A 95 13.52 4.50 -5.57
CA LEU A 95 13.76 4.24 -4.15
C LEU A 95 12.86 5.13 -3.27
N MET A 96 12.84 6.44 -3.52
CA MET A 96 11.99 7.38 -2.77
C MET A 96 10.50 7.07 -2.95
N ARG A 97 10.07 6.73 -4.17
CA ARG A 97 8.69 6.32 -4.44
C ARG A 97 8.31 5.05 -3.66
N GLY A 98 9.18 4.05 -3.63
CA GLY A 98 8.98 2.83 -2.84
C GLY A 98 8.88 3.11 -1.34
N ILE A 99 9.77 3.95 -0.79
CA ILE A 99 9.73 4.32 0.64
C ILE A 99 8.41 5.03 0.99
N ASN A 100 8.01 6.03 0.18
CA ASN A 100 6.78 6.78 0.42
C ASN A 100 5.53 5.89 0.30
N ALA A 101 5.47 5.05 -0.73
CA ALA A 101 4.35 4.14 -0.93
C ALA A 101 4.24 3.11 0.20
N LYS A 102 5.38 2.60 0.70
CA LYS A 102 5.41 1.67 1.84
C LYS A 102 4.92 2.34 3.13
N SER A 103 5.44 3.52 3.44
CA SER A 103 5.03 4.30 4.62
C SER A 103 3.53 4.60 4.61
N GLN A 104 2.98 4.98 3.46
CA GLN A 104 1.53 5.21 3.33
C GLN A 104 0.71 3.92 3.50
N ALA A 105 1.18 2.81 2.93
CA ALA A 105 0.49 1.52 3.05
C ALA A 105 0.49 1.03 4.51
N GLU A 106 1.62 1.11 5.21
CA GLU A 106 1.74 0.74 6.63
C GLU A 106 0.84 1.61 7.52
N ALA A 107 0.82 2.93 7.32
CA ALA A 107 -0.06 3.84 8.06
C ALA A 107 -1.55 3.52 7.84
N ASN A 108 -1.93 3.12 6.63
CA ASN A 108 -3.31 2.72 6.32
C ASN A 108 -3.66 1.35 6.92
N ILE A 109 -2.73 0.39 6.91
CA ILE A 109 -2.92 -0.91 7.57
C ILE A 109 -3.15 -0.69 9.06
N ASP A 110 -2.33 0.11 9.74
CA ASP A 110 -2.50 0.39 11.17
C ASP A 110 -3.86 1.03 11.48
N ARG A 111 -4.30 1.98 10.65
CA ARG A 111 -5.63 2.59 10.79
C ARG A 111 -6.75 1.57 10.61
N LEU A 112 -6.64 0.68 9.62
CA LEU A 112 -7.65 -0.35 9.34
C LEU A 112 -7.67 -1.43 10.43
N THR A 113 -6.51 -1.86 10.92
CA THR A 113 -6.40 -2.80 12.05
C THR A 113 -7.03 -2.21 13.31
N LYS A 114 -6.74 -0.94 13.64
CA LYS A 114 -7.39 -0.27 14.78
C LYS A 114 -8.91 -0.19 14.62
N LYS A 115 -9.40 0.13 13.40
CA LYS A 115 -10.85 0.13 13.12
C LYS A 115 -11.45 -1.27 13.25
N PHE A 116 -10.73 -2.31 12.83
CA PHE A 116 -11.16 -3.70 12.97
C PHE A 116 -11.24 -4.13 14.44
N GLU A 117 -10.24 -3.79 15.25
CA GLU A 117 -10.24 -4.05 16.70
C GLU A 117 -11.37 -3.31 17.42
N LEU A 118 -11.58 -2.03 17.07
CA LEU A 118 -12.67 -1.23 17.62
C LEU A 118 -14.03 -1.79 17.22
N ALA A 119 -14.21 -2.16 15.95
CA ALA A 119 -15.41 -2.81 15.47
C ALA A 119 -15.65 -4.13 16.21
N GLY A 120 -14.60 -4.95 16.40
CA GLY A 120 -14.69 -6.18 17.18
C GLY A 120 -15.09 -5.96 18.65
N LYS A 121 -14.64 -4.87 19.28
CA LYS A 121 -14.99 -4.50 20.67
C LYS A 121 -16.38 -3.88 20.81
N THR A 122 -16.86 -3.16 19.80
CA THR A 122 -18.23 -2.59 19.81
C THR A 122 -19.31 -3.60 19.40
N LEU A 123 -18.91 -4.77 18.89
CA LEU A 123 -19.79 -5.81 18.37
C LEU A 123 -19.78 -7.09 19.23
N ALA A 124 -18.97 -7.14 20.29
CA ALA A 124 -18.98 -8.17 21.33
C ALA A 124 -19.76 -7.68 22.54
#